data_AF-A0A2W2H734-F1
#
_entry.id   AF-A0A2W2H734-F1
#
_cell.length_a   1.000
_cell.length_b   1.000
_cell.length_c   1.000
_cell.angle_alpha   90.00
_cell.angle_beta   90.00
_cell.angle_gamma   90.00
#
_symmetry.space_group_name_H-M   'P 1'
#
loop_
_entity.id
_entity.type
_entity.pdbx_description
1 polymer ?
#
loop_
_entity_poly.entity_id
_entity_poly.type
_entity_poly.pdbx_seq_one_letter_code
_entity_poly.pdbx_strand_id
1 'polypeptide(L)'
;MGPSGSTLAATAGDLVRFGRIFLRGGSGILSAAAVAEMHTPQVDVPSRWFADSWCVGPYRKRWDGVDVFGHSGSNLGGSSTLLWVPERDVAVAVIVNTPARGYAFADAVFDVLFPSFGIAKPRRPEPDPSVEIDPRRYAGRYEAHGFGYVRAGAAGDRTAAARRLP
;
A
#
# COMPACT_ATOMS: atom_id res chain seq x y z
N MET A 1 -20.17 4.26 2.30
CA MET A 1 -18.79 4.29 1.75
C MET A 1 -18.68 5.03 0.41
N GLY A 2 -19.59 5.94 0.05
CA GLY A 2 -19.62 6.56 -1.29
C GLY A 2 -18.28 7.14 -1.77
N PRO A 3 -17.75 8.19 -1.13
CA PRO A 3 -16.49 8.82 -1.55
C PRO A 3 -15.24 8.01 -1.18
N SER A 4 -15.38 6.94 -0.39
CA SER A 4 -14.26 6.12 0.12
C SER A 4 -13.95 4.89 -0.75
N GLY A 5 -14.36 4.92 -2.03
CA GLY A 5 -14.02 3.89 -3.01
C GLY A 5 -15.15 2.89 -3.35
N SER A 6 -16.40 3.12 -2.92
CA SER A 6 -17.51 2.21 -3.24
C SER A 6 -18.28 2.54 -4.53
N THR A 7 -18.07 3.71 -5.14
CA THR A 7 -18.85 4.18 -6.30
C THR A 7 -18.06 4.35 -7.58
N LEU A 8 -16.73 4.55 -7.50
CA LEU A 8 -15.89 4.77 -8.67
C LEU A 8 -15.52 3.43 -9.32
N ALA A 9 -15.76 3.34 -10.63
CA ALA A 9 -15.28 2.27 -11.49
C ALA A 9 -14.47 2.88 -12.64
N ALA A 10 -13.27 2.35 -12.89
CA ALA A 10 -12.33 2.88 -13.87
C ALA A 10 -11.50 1.74 -14.46
N THR A 11 -10.99 1.93 -15.68
CA THR A 11 -10.02 1.00 -16.27
C THR A 11 -8.61 1.27 -15.76
N ALA A 12 -7.67 0.33 -15.97
CA ALA A 12 -6.27 0.56 -15.66
C ALA A 12 -5.70 1.76 -16.46
N GLY A 13 -6.15 1.94 -17.71
CA GLY A 13 -5.78 3.08 -18.53
C GLY A 13 -6.26 4.41 -17.96
N ASP A 14 -7.46 4.45 -17.38
CA ASP A 14 -7.99 5.64 -16.72
C ASP A 14 -7.20 5.98 -15.46
N LEU A 15 -6.82 4.97 -14.67
CA LEU A 15 -5.95 5.17 -13.50
C LEU A 15 -4.57 5.68 -13.89
N VAL A 16 -3.99 5.21 -15.00
CA VAL A 16 -2.71 5.76 -15.52
C VAL A 16 -2.88 7.21 -15.96
N ARG A 17 -3.98 7.55 -16.66
CA ARG A 17 -4.29 8.94 -17.02
C ARG A 17 -4.47 9.82 -15.79
N PHE A 18 -5.10 9.31 -14.74
CA PHE A 18 -5.23 9.98 -13.46
C PHE A 18 -3.85 10.17 -12.80
N GLY A 19 -3.00 9.14 -12.76
CA GLY A 19 -1.61 9.24 -12.28
C GLY A 19 -0.80 10.32 -13.02
N ARG A 20 -0.99 10.44 -14.33
CA ARG A 20 -0.33 11.48 -15.15
C ARG A 20 -0.70 12.90 -14.74
N ILE A 21 -1.88 13.14 -14.14
CA ILE A 21 -2.23 14.47 -13.61
C ILE A 21 -1.20 14.90 -12.56
N PHE A 22 -0.81 14.00 -11.66
CA PHE A 22 0.19 14.29 -10.62
C PHE A 22 1.61 14.42 -11.17
N LEU A 23 1.95 13.68 -12.24
CA LEU A 23 3.25 13.82 -12.91
C LEU A 23 3.41 15.14 -13.67
N ARG A 24 2.29 15.75 -14.09
CA ARG A 24 2.27 16.98 -14.91
C ARG A 24 1.84 18.22 -14.12
N GLY A 25 2.01 18.21 -12.80
CA GLY A 25 1.70 19.36 -11.96
C GLY A 25 0.23 19.76 -11.96
N GLY A 26 -0.67 18.81 -12.24
CA GLY A 26 -2.11 18.97 -12.06
C GLY A 26 -2.93 19.10 -13.34
N SER A 27 -2.30 19.22 -14.51
CA SER A 27 -2.97 19.20 -15.83
C SER A 27 -4.21 20.11 -15.95
N GLY A 28 -4.22 21.26 -15.26
CA GLY A 28 -5.36 22.20 -15.23
C GLY A 28 -6.55 21.76 -14.36
N ILE A 29 -6.48 20.58 -13.73
CA ILE A 29 -7.47 20.05 -12.79
C ILE A 29 -7.08 20.42 -11.34
N LEU A 30 -5.78 20.30 -11.04
CA LEU A 30 -5.18 20.69 -9.78
C LEU A 30 -4.15 21.80 -10.02
N SER A 31 -3.94 22.66 -9.02
CA SER A 31 -2.79 23.57 -9.03
C SER A 31 -1.50 22.79 -8.78
N ALA A 32 -0.37 23.31 -9.27
CA ALA A 32 0.93 22.74 -8.98
C ALA A 32 1.23 22.70 -7.47
N ALA A 33 0.75 23.71 -6.72
CA ALA A 33 0.87 23.75 -5.26
C ALA A 33 0.09 22.61 -4.59
N ALA A 34 -1.14 22.33 -5.04
CA ALA A 34 -1.92 21.21 -4.53
C ALA A 34 -1.25 19.85 -4.85
N VAL A 35 -0.68 19.68 -6.04
CA VAL A 35 0.09 18.47 -6.37
C VAL A 35 1.33 18.32 -5.47
N ALA A 36 2.05 19.41 -5.21
CA ALA A 36 3.19 19.39 -4.30
C ALA A 36 2.77 18.99 -2.87
N GLU A 37 1.62 19.48 -2.39
CA GLU A 37 1.05 19.09 -1.09
C GLU A 37 0.69 17.60 -1.05
N MET A 38 0.12 17.05 -2.13
CA MET A 38 -0.17 15.62 -2.27
C MET A 38 1.10 14.74 -2.31
N HIS A 39 2.26 15.32 -2.63
CA HIS A 39 3.57 14.64 -2.56
C HIS A 39 4.32 14.92 -1.24
N THR A 40 3.77 15.77 -0.37
CA THR A 40 4.39 16.10 0.92
C THR A 40 3.93 15.14 2.03
N PRO A 41 4.85 14.40 2.67
CA PRO A 41 4.54 13.56 3.82
C PRO A 41 3.89 14.36 4.96
N GLN A 42 2.77 13.85 5.49
CA GLN A 42 2.05 14.42 6.62
C GLN A 42 2.28 13.63 7.91
N VAL A 43 2.38 12.30 7.80
CA VAL A 43 2.56 11.41 8.95
C VAL A 43 3.39 10.20 8.56
N ASP A 44 4.33 9.80 9.42
CA ASP A 44 5.08 8.57 9.25
C ASP A 44 4.22 7.35 9.59
N VAL A 45 4.34 6.28 8.81
CA VAL A 45 3.62 5.04 9.03
C VAL A 45 4.51 4.07 9.82
N PRO A 46 4.10 3.61 11.01
CA PRO A 46 4.93 2.73 11.84
C PRO A 46 5.23 1.36 11.19
N SER A 47 4.39 0.90 10.26
CA SER A 47 4.57 -0.35 9.51
C SER A 47 5.16 -0.09 8.12
N ARG A 48 6.49 -0.08 8.04
CA ARG A 48 7.27 0.27 6.83
C ARG A 48 7.11 -0.67 5.62
N TRP A 49 6.23 -1.67 5.68
CA TRP A 49 5.94 -2.54 4.53
C TRP A 49 4.90 -1.96 3.60
N PHE A 50 3.84 -1.40 4.17
CA PHE A 50 2.75 -0.88 3.35
C PHE A 50 3.06 0.52 2.83
N ALA A 51 3.64 1.39 3.67
CA ALA A 51 4.07 2.72 3.30
C ALA A 51 5.12 3.21 4.29
N ASP A 52 5.92 4.19 3.88
CA ASP A 52 6.81 4.91 4.79
C ASP A 52 6.09 6.09 5.46
N SER A 53 5.21 6.76 4.70
CA SER A 53 4.42 7.89 5.20
C SER A 53 3.10 8.03 4.44
N TRP A 54 2.15 8.77 5.01
CA TRP A 54 0.93 9.18 4.34
C TRP A 54 1.01 10.66 3.94
N CYS A 55 0.55 10.99 2.74
CA CYS A 55 0.43 12.35 2.22
C CYS A 55 -1.06 12.75 2.15
N VAL A 56 -1.39 13.92 1.59
CA VAL A 56 -2.80 14.27 1.33
C VAL A 56 -3.33 13.42 0.17
N GLY A 57 -3.94 12.28 0.50
CA GLY A 57 -4.45 11.30 -0.48
C GLY A 57 -3.58 10.04 -0.54
N PRO A 58 -2.44 10.05 -1.26
CA PRO A 58 -1.64 8.86 -1.44
C PRO A 58 -0.81 8.52 -0.21
N TYR A 59 -0.43 7.24 -0.11
CA TYR A 59 0.73 6.87 0.64
C TYR A 59 2.01 7.15 -0.17
N ARG A 60 3.14 7.29 0.54
CA ARG A 60 4.49 7.34 -0.04
C ARG A 60 5.29 6.13 0.41
N LYS A 61 6.06 5.58 -0.51
CA LYS A 61 7.12 4.59 -0.31
C LYS A 61 8.44 5.18 -0.81
N ARG A 62 9.57 4.77 -0.23
CA ARG A 62 10.90 5.11 -0.74
C ARG A 62 11.61 3.86 -1.25
N TRP A 63 11.75 3.76 -2.56
CA TRP A 63 12.36 2.60 -3.25
C TRP A 63 13.66 3.04 -3.90
N ASP A 64 14.78 2.43 -3.47
CA ASP A 64 16.12 2.80 -3.96
C ASP A 64 16.40 4.32 -3.90
N GLY A 65 15.94 4.96 -2.81
CA GLY A 65 16.07 6.41 -2.63
C GLY A 65 15.09 7.27 -3.44
N VAL A 66 14.24 6.68 -4.27
CA VAL A 66 13.23 7.37 -5.08
C VAL A 66 11.88 7.35 -4.38
N ASP A 67 11.18 8.49 -4.37
CA ASP A 67 9.83 8.57 -3.82
C ASP A 67 8.79 8.02 -4.80
N VAL A 68 8.05 7.02 -4.33
CA VAL A 68 6.97 6.34 -5.05
C VAL A 68 5.65 6.60 -4.32
N PHE A 69 4.71 7.23 -5.00
CA PHE A 69 3.41 7.58 -4.43
C PHE A 69 2.34 6.66 -4.96
N GLY A 70 1.28 6.44 -4.19
CA GLY A 70 0.18 5.64 -4.69
C GLY A 70 -0.97 5.43 -3.73
N HIS A 71 -1.95 4.70 -4.23
CA HIS A 71 -3.03 4.18 -3.40
C HIS A 71 -3.49 2.83 -3.94
N SER A 72 -3.95 1.97 -3.03
CA SER A 72 -4.53 0.68 -3.36
C SER A 72 -5.93 0.57 -2.74
N GLY A 73 -6.79 -0.23 -3.32
CA GLY A 73 -8.13 -0.47 -2.82
C GLY A 73 -8.66 -1.83 -3.23
N SER A 74 -9.59 -2.35 -2.45
CA SER A 74 -10.28 -3.60 -2.75
C SER A 74 -11.74 -3.52 -2.31
N ASN A 75 -12.61 -4.16 -3.08
CA ASN A 75 -14.00 -4.41 -2.74
C ASN A 75 -14.36 -5.87 -3.10
N LEU A 76 -15.65 -6.24 -3.06
CA LEU A 76 -16.07 -7.60 -3.39
C LEU A 76 -15.83 -7.98 -4.86
N GLY A 77 -15.78 -7.01 -5.77
CA GLY A 77 -15.63 -7.22 -7.21
C GLY A 77 -14.19 -7.18 -7.72
N GLY A 78 -13.24 -6.60 -6.96
CA GLY A 78 -11.86 -6.56 -7.39
C GLY A 78 -10.92 -5.80 -6.46
N SER A 79 -9.69 -5.62 -6.95
CA SER A 79 -8.65 -4.81 -6.34
C SER A 79 -7.99 -3.94 -7.38
N SER A 80 -7.60 -2.74 -7.00
CA SER A 80 -6.85 -1.79 -7.81
C SER A 80 -5.65 -1.27 -7.03
N THR A 81 -4.56 -1.00 -7.75
CA THR A 81 -3.39 -0.30 -7.20
C THR A 81 -2.85 0.62 -8.28
N LEU A 82 -2.66 1.89 -7.93
CA LEU A 82 -2.01 2.90 -8.77
C LEU A 82 -0.77 3.39 -8.03
N LEU A 83 0.39 3.29 -8.70
CA LEU A 83 1.63 3.91 -8.27
C LEU A 83 2.11 4.93 -9.32
N TRP A 84 2.73 6.02 -8.89
CA TRP A 84 3.42 6.95 -9.77
C TRP A 84 4.73 7.44 -9.13
N VAL A 85 5.66 7.82 -10.00
CA VAL A 85 7.03 8.20 -9.64
C VAL A 85 7.38 9.50 -10.37
N PRO A 86 7.26 10.66 -9.70
CA PRO A 86 7.54 11.96 -10.30
C PRO A 86 8.92 12.03 -10.95
N GLU A 87 9.96 11.56 -10.24
CA GLU A 87 11.35 11.61 -10.71
C GLU A 87 11.64 10.75 -11.96
N ARG A 88 10.76 9.80 -12.30
CA ARG A 88 10.94 8.94 -13.49
C ARG A 88 9.87 9.17 -14.55
N ASP A 89 8.92 10.08 -14.31
CA ASP A 89 7.77 10.33 -15.19
C ASP A 89 6.97 9.04 -15.53
N VAL A 90 6.79 8.19 -14.51
CA VAL A 90 6.15 6.87 -14.65
C VAL A 90 4.89 6.79 -13.80
N ALA A 91 3.82 6.20 -14.36
CA ALA A 91 2.63 5.78 -13.63
C ALA A 91 2.24 4.36 -14.06
N VAL A 92 1.97 3.49 -13.08
CA VAL A 92 1.60 2.08 -13.29
C VAL A 92 0.34 1.78 -12.51
N ALA A 93 -0.67 1.23 -13.20
CA ALA A 93 -1.91 0.78 -12.57
C ALA A 93 -2.10 -0.72 -12.79
N VAL A 94 -2.50 -1.42 -11.74
CA VAL A 94 -2.89 -2.84 -11.77
C VAL A 94 -4.31 -2.95 -11.26
N ILE A 95 -5.17 -3.64 -12.01
CA ILE A 95 -6.54 -3.96 -11.61
C ILE A 95 -6.75 -5.46 -11.79
N VAL A 96 -7.36 -6.11 -10.81
CA VAL A 96 -7.79 -7.50 -10.91
C VAL A 96 -9.21 -7.66 -10.38
N ASN A 97 -9.94 -8.63 -10.93
CA ASN A 97 -11.29 -9.01 -10.50
C ASN A 97 -11.30 -10.12 -9.43
N THR A 98 -10.14 -10.46 -8.86
CA THR A 98 -9.98 -11.44 -7.78
C THR A 98 -9.39 -10.75 -6.55
N PRO A 99 -10.22 -10.17 -5.65
CA PRO A 99 -9.75 -9.31 -4.55
C PRO A 99 -8.66 -9.95 -3.69
N ALA A 100 -8.81 -11.25 -3.37
CA ALA A 100 -7.88 -12.00 -2.54
C ALA A 100 -6.47 -12.15 -3.13
N ARG A 101 -6.30 -11.90 -4.44
CA ARG A 101 -5.02 -11.97 -5.16
C ARG A 101 -4.48 -10.61 -5.57
N GLY A 102 -5.26 -9.54 -5.40
CA GLY A 102 -4.96 -8.21 -5.94
C GLY A 102 -3.61 -7.65 -5.54
N TYR A 103 -3.37 -7.51 -4.23
CA TYR A 103 -2.12 -6.92 -3.76
C TYR A 103 -0.91 -7.80 -4.09
N ALA A 104 -1.01 -9.12 -3.99
CA ALA A 104 0.09 -10.03 -4.35
C ALA A 104 0.42 -9.98 -5.85
N PHE A 105 -0.60 -9.90 -6.70
CA PHE A 105 -0.41 -9.78 -8.14
C PHE A 105 0.18 -8.42 -8.53
N ALA A 106 -0.32 -7.33 -7.95
CA ALA A 106 0.25 -5.99 -8.15
C ALA A 106 1.72 -5.94 -7.71
N ASP A 107 2.04 -6.53 -6.56
CA ASP A 107 3.41 -6.60 -6.03
C ASP A 107 4.36 -7.29 -7.00
N ALA A 108 3.95 -8.44 -7.57
CA ALA A 108 4.72 -9.18 -8.57
C ALA A 108 4.86 -8.43 -9.90
N VAL A 109 3.81 -7.74 -10.36
CA VAL A 109 3.89 -6.87 -11.54
C VAL A 109 4.91 -5.75 -11.32
N PHE A 110 4.93 -5.16 -10.13
CA PHE A 110 5.88 -4.09 -9.81
C PHE A 110 7.32 -4.60 -9.72
N ASP A 111 7.54 -5.80 -9.19
CA ASP A 111 8.88 -6.44 -9.17
C ASP A 111 9.44 -6.63 -10.58
N VAL A 112 8.58 -6.87 -11.59
CA VAL A 112 8.99 -7.02 -12.98
C VAL A 112 9.17 -5.68 -13.69
N LEU A 113 8.24 -4.73 -13.48
CA LEU A 113 8.22 -3.48 -14.25
C LEU A 113 9.20 -2.42 -13.74
N PHE A 114 9.27 -2.19 -12.42
CA PHE A 114 10.05 -1.09 -11.85
C PHE A 114 11.57 -1.15 -12.12
N PRO A 115 12.21 -2.34 -12.20
CA PRO A 115 13.60 -2.43 -12.63
C PRO A 115 13.86 -1.82 -14.02
N SER A 116 12.89 -1.89 -14.93
CA SER A 116 13.00 -1.29 -16.28
C SER A 116 13.01 0.25 -16.25
N PHE A 117 12.60 0.85 -15.13
CA PHE A 117 12.65 2.29 -14.89
C PHE A 117 13.81 2.70 -13.96
N GLY A 118 14.73 1.77 -13.66
CA GLY A 118 15.85 2.00 -12.75
C GLY A 118 15.40 2.23 -11.31
N ILE A 119 14.34 1.54 -10.86
CA ILE A 119 13.84 1.60 -9.48
C ILE A 119 13.86 0.19 -8.91
N ALA A 120 14.70 -0.04 -7.90
CA ALA A 120 14.71 -1.30 -7.17
C ALA A 120 13.74 -1.25 -5.98
N LYS A 121 12.76 -2.14 -5.97
CA LYS A 121 11.87 -2.31 -4.81
C LYS A 121 12.64 -2.97 -3.66
N PRO A 122 12.49 -2.50 -2.40
CA PRO A 122 13.15 -3.11 -1.26
C PRO A 122 12.65 -4.54 -1.03
N ARG A 123 13.57 -5.42 -0.62
CA ARG A 123 13.20 -6.78 -0.18
C ARG A 123 12.30 -6.70 1.04
N ARG A 124 11.32 -7.61 1.07
CA ARG A 124 10.55 -7.91 2.28
C ARG A 124 11.52 -8.37 3.38
N PRO A 125 11.35 -7.96 4.65
CA PRO A 125 12.30 -8.35 5.66
C PRO A 125 12.03 -9.81 5.98
N GLU A 126 13.07 -10.52 6.34
CA GLU A 126 12.91 -11.86 6.87
C GLU A 126 12.90 -11.74 8.40
N PRO A 127 12.05 -12.51 9.10
CA PRO A 127 12.11 -12.56 10.56
C PRO A 127 13.51 -12.94 11.01
N ASP A 128 14.07 -12.20 11.98
CA ASP A 128 15.35 -12.55 12.58
C ASP A 128 15.15 -13.72 13.55
N PRO A 129 15.67 -14.93 13.25
CA PRO A 129 15.45 -16.11 14.08
C PRO A 129 16.20 -16.05 15.43
N SER A 130 17.12 -15.09 15.61
CA SER A 130 17.85 -14.88 16.86
C SER A 130 17.07 -14.06 17.89
N VAL A 131 16.01 -13.36 17.46
CA VAL A 131 15.17 -12.57 18.35
C VAL A 131 14.21 -13.51 19.09
N GLU A 132 14.50 -13.72 20.38
CA GLU A 132 13.61 -14.44 21.28
C GLU A 132 12.42 -13.55 21.69
N ILE A 133 11.20 -14.00 21.36
CA ILE A 133 9.94 -13.30 21.66
C ILE A 133 9.14 -14.15 22.63
N ASP A 134 8.70 -13.58 23.76
CA ASP A 134 7.71 -14.22 24.63
C ASP A 134 6.30 -14.00 24.07
N PRO A 135 5.65 -15.00 23.44
CA PRO A 135 4.35 -14.83 22.80
C PRO A 135 3.25 -14.44 23.79
N ARG A 136 3.41 -14.73 25.08
CA ARG A 136 2.42 -14.42 26.13
C ARG A 136 2.22 -12.92 26.32
N ARG A 137 3.26 -12.10 26.09
CA ARG A 137 3.17 -10.63 26.17
C ARG A 137 2.24 -10.02 25.12
N TYR A 138 1.97 -10.78 24.07
CA TYR A 138 1.13 -10.38 22.95
C TYR A 138 -0.18 -11.18 22.91
N ALA A 139 -0.45 -11.98 23.95
CA ALA A 139 -1.73 -12.67 24.07
C ALA A 139 -2.81 -11.66 24.47
N GLY A 140 -3.96 -11.72 23.82
CA GLY A 140 -5.04 -10.77 24.07
C GLY A 140 -6.01 -10.64 22.91
N ARG A 141 -7.01 -9.78 23.12
CA ARG A 141 -8.00 -9.38 22.12
C ARG A 141 -7.58 -8.04 21.55
N TYR A 142 -7.44 -8.00 20.23
CA TYR A 142 -7.09 -6.79 19.48
C TYR A 142 -8.26 -6.43 18.58
N GLU A 143 -8.67 -5.16 18.60
CA GLU A 143 -9.79 -4.67 17.81
C GLU A 143 -9.47 -3.33 17.16
N ALA A 144 -9.90 -3.16 15.92
CA ALA A 144 -9.89 -1.90 15.20
C ALA A 144 -10.97 -1.92 14.12
N HIS A 145 -11.78 -0.86 14.02
CA HIS A 145 -12.74 -0.62 12.93
C HIS A 145 -13.61 -1.83 12.53
N GLY A 146 -14.20 -2.54 13.51
CA GLY A 146 -15.08 -3.69 13.25
C GLY A 146 -14.34 -4.98 12.84
N PHE A 147 -13.00 -4.97 12.90
CA PHE A 147 -12.18 -6.16 12.84
C PHE A 147 -11.63 -6.44 14.23
N GLY A 148 -11.63 -7.70 14.63
CA GLY A 148 -10.87 -8.10 15.80
C GLY A 148 -10.29 -9.49 15.66
N TYR A 149 -9.21 -9.73 16.39
CA TYR A 149 -8.57 -11.03 16.47
C TYR A 149 -8.15 -11.32 17.90
N VAL A 150 -8.22 -12.60 18.26
CA VAL A 150 -7.66 -13.11 19.51
C VAL A 150 -6.33 -13.76 19.20
N ARG A 151 -5.30 -13.36 19.94
CA ARG A 151 -3.99 -14.02 19.94
C ARG A 151 -3.85 -14.85 21.20
N ALA A 152 -3.63 -16.14 21.05
CA ALA A 152 -3.27 -17.04 22.15
C ALA A 152 -1.74 -17.27 22.12
N GLY A 153 -1.08 -17.19 23.28
CA GLY A 153 0.31 -17.59 23.45
C GLY A 153 0.38 -18.94 24.15
N ALA A 154 0.89 -19.98 23.50
CA ALA A 154 1.24 -21.24 24.15
C ALA A 154 2.72 -21.22 24.56
N ALA A 155 3.05 -21.83 25.70
CA ALA A 155 4.44 -21.99 26.12
C ALA A 155 5.18 -22.91 25.14
N GLY A 156 6.31 -22.46 24.59
CA GLY A 156 7.13 -23.22 23.63
C GLY A 156 6.73 -23.10 22.16
N ASP A 157 5.63 -22.40 21.85
CA ASP A 157 5.21 -22.15 20.47
C ASP A 157 5.70 -20.76 20.01
N ARG A 158 6.59 -20.74 19.00
CA ARG A 158 7.02 -19.48 18.35
C ARG A 158 5.91 -18.92 17.44
N THR A 159 4.81 -19.65 17.27
CA THR A 159 3.68 -19.24 16.45
C THR A 159 2.49 -18.82 17.32
N ALA A 160 1.75 -17.83 16.83
CA ALA A 160 0.51 -17.40 17.46
C ALA A 160 -0.61 -17.50 16.43
N ALA A 161 -1.64 -18.25 16.76
CA ALA A 161 -2.83 -18.33 15.93
C ALA A 161 -3.70 -17.07 16.15
N ALA A 162 -4.13 -16.44 15.06
CA ALA A 162 -5.09 -15.36 15.08
C ALA A 162 -6.42 -15.86 14.51
N ARG A 163 -7.50 -15.76 15.29
CA ARG A 163 -8.86 -16.04 14.82
C ARG A 163 -9.65 -14.74 14.76
N ARG A 164 -10.30 -14.48 13.62
CA ARG A 164 -11.21 -13.35 13.45
C ARG A 164 -12.40 -13.49 14.42
N LEU A 165 -12.73 -12.42 15.13
CA LEU A 165 -13.94 -12.35 15.95
C LEU A 165 -15.20 -12.41 15.07
N PRO A 166 -16.31 -12.98 15.57
CA PRO A 166 -17.59 -13.02 14.86
C PRO A 166 -18.14 -11.62 14.58
#